data_AF-A0A4Q0ITG6-F1
#
_entry.id   AF-A0A4Q0ITG6-F1
#
_cell.length_a   1.000
_cell.length_b   1.000
_cell.length_c   1.000
_cell.angle_alpha   90.00
_cell.angle_beta   90.00
_cell.angle_gamma   90.00
#
_symmetry.space_group_name_H-M   'P 1'
#
loop_
_entity.id
_entity.type
_entity.pdbx_description
1 polymer ?
#
loop_
_entity_poly.entity_id
_entity_poly.type
_entity_poly.pdbx_seq_one_letter_code
_entity_poly.pdbx_strand_id
1 'polypeptide(L)'
;MKKDMIFFATDGKGLTSTSANHIANLAKEMISETDTVLEEMTLYSTTVSLIGGDKPNVLNRGANDSDVESTITLLRRVAEAKSLIAWLREAIKAKERLLQELTDETLEEYAKEAGIKLNEQPKLKDILTEDEYFASRSVDERCRYYSVETLAATLGKAIHPGGTFAEARKELQAKGKKPHDVEGTGRDTLIYTYTPTVSEKVVEDVYFRLQAEYRDAQSQVNSMKHDCRKAIEESAIAARTEYAKAMAEWNNERKLIEARHAEHIQIRSKELEALRIRIPQSLTEIYEHVSNLGKKRDNRSDKEA
;
A
#
# COMPACT_ATOMS: atom_id res chain seq x y z
N MET A 1 12.00 -20.21 -9.17
CA MET A 1 12.86 -21.18 -8.43
C MET A 1 13.45 -22.41 -9.17
N LYS A 2 12.76 -23.53 -9.44
CA LYS A 2 13.44 -24.81 -9.83
C LYS A 2 14.33 -24.74 -11.09
N LYS A 3 13.96 -23.92 -12.07
CA LYS A 3 14.71 -23.76 -13.34
C LYS A 3 16.10 -23.14 -13.12
N ASP A 4 16.22 -22.17 -12.21
CA ASP A 4 17.45 -21.42 -11.99
C ASP A 4 18.47 -22.18 -11.11
N MET A 5 18.00 -23.19 -10.35
CA MET A 5 18.88 -24.03 -9.54
C MET A 5 19.86 -24.86 -10.36
N ILE A 6 19.62 -25.07 -11.66
CA ILE A 6 20.50 -25.84 -12.55
C ILE A 6 21.89 -25.20 -12.75
N PHE A 7 22.04 -23.92 -12.42
CA PHE A 7 23.29 -23.19 -12.59
C PHE A 7 24.23 -23.32 -11.40
N PHE A 8 23.75 -23.83 -10.27
CA PHE A 8 24.50 -23.82 -9.01
C PHE A 8 24.95 -25.23 -8.60
N ALA A 9 26.12 -25.29 -7.95
CA ALA A 9 26.72 -26.51 -7.43
C ALA A 9 26.02 -26.93 -6.13
N THR A 10 25.77 -28.22 -5.98
CA THR A 10 25.15 -28.80 -4.77
C THR A 10 26.15 -29.07 -3.66
N ASP A 11 27.44 -29.16 -3.98
CA ASP A 11 28.55 -29.47 -3.07
C ASP A 11 29.39 -28.24 -2.68
N GLY A 12 28.96 -27.05 -3.09
CA GLY A 12 29.69 -25.79 -2.86
C GLY A 12 30.98 -25.64 -3.67
N LYS A 13 31.32 -26.59 -4.55
CA LYS A 13 32.52 -26.51 -5.40
C LYS A 13 32.18 -25.84 -6.73
N GLY A 14 32.16 -24.51 -6.72
CA GLY A 14 31.91 -23.71 -7.91
C GLY A 14 32.40 -22.28 -7.77
N LEU A 15 32.11 -21.45 -8.77
CA LEU A 15 32.53 -20.07 -8.83
C LEU A 15 31.61 -19.14 -8.04
N THR A 16 32.19 -18.11 -7.44
CA THR A 16 31.40 -16.95 -6.98
C THR A 16 30.92 -16.14 -8.19
N SER A 17 29.88 -15.31 -8.04
CA SER A 17 29.45 -14.41 -9.14
C SER A 17 30.59 -13.51 -9.62
N THR A 18 31.42 -13.02 -8.70
CA THR A 18 32.60 -12.21 -9.01
C THR A 18 33.63 -13.00 -9.80
N SER A 19 33.95 -14.23 -9.36
CA SER A 19 34.88 -15.11 -10.06
C SER A 19 34.37 -15.51 -11.44
N ALA A 20 33.08 -15.81 -11.57
CA ALA A 20 32.44 -16.10 -12.86
C ALA A 20 32.50 -14.89 -13.81
N ASN A 21 32.24 -13.68 -13.30
CA ASN A 21 32.35 -12.45 -14.08
C ASN A 21 33.79 -12.22 -14.55
N HIS A 22 34.78 -12.45 -13.69
CA HIS A 22 36.19 -12.35 -14.05
C HIS A 22 36.58 -13.34 -15.15
N ILE A 23 36.20 -14.61 -15.02
CA ILE A 23 36.46 -15.64 -16.03
C ILE A 23 35.76 -15.30 -17.36
N ALA A 24 34.54 -14.78 -17.32
CA ALA A 24 33.84 -14.34 -18.53
C ALA A 24 34.57 -13.19 -19.25
N ASN A 25 35.20 -12.29 -18.50
CA ASN A 25 36.01 -11.21 -19.07
C ASN A 25 37.32 -11.74 -19.67
N LEU A 26 38.01 -12.66 -19.00
CA LEU A 26 39.20 -13.32 -19.55
C LEU A 26 38.88 -14.09 -20.85
N ALA A 27 37.74 -14.79 -20.89
CA ALA A 27 37.28 -15.45 -22.10
C ALA A 27 37.02 -14.46 -23.23
N LYS A 28 36.47 -13.26 -22.91
CA LYS A 28 36.22 -12.20 -23.88
C LYS A 28 37.51 -11.63 -24.47
N GLU A 29 38.54 -11.45 -23.64
CA GLU A 29 39.86 -11.00 -24.10
C GLU A 29 40.51 -12.04 -25.01
N MET A 30 40.48 -13.33 -24.63
CA MET A 30 40.97 -14.41 -25.50
C MET A 30 40.24 -14.47 -26.84
N ILE A 31 38.92 -14.24 -26.85
CA ILE A 31 38.16 -14.11 -28.11
C ILE A 31 38.69 -12.94 -28.92
N SER A 32 38.88 -11.77 -28.31
CA SER A 32 39.39 -10.58 -29.00
C SER A 32 40.77 -10.81 -29.62
N GLU A 33 41.70 -11.44 -28.89
CA GLU A 33 43.03 -11.79 -29.40
C GLU A 33 42.94 -12.75 -30.59
N THR A 34 42.05 -13.75 -30.49
CA THR A 34 41.84 -14.73 -31.56
C THR A 34 41.19 -14.12 -32.79
N ASP A 35 40.18 -13.26 -32.59
CA ASP A 35 39.49 -12.56 -33.67
C ASP A 35 40.46 -11.62 -34.40
N THR A 36 41.37 -10.91 -33.71
CA THR A 36 42.42 -10.10 -34.36
C THR A 36 43.33 -10.95 -35.25
N VAL A 37 43.79 -12.13 -34.78
CA VAL A 37 44.60 -13.05 -35.61
C VAL A 37 43.85 -13.47 -36.87
N LEU A 38 42.55 -13.75 -36.76
CA LEU A 38 41.71 -14.14 -37.89
C LEU A 38 41.44 -12.96 -38.85
N GLU A 39 41.25 -11.75 -38.33
CA GLU A 39 40.99 -10.53 -39.11
C GLU A 39 42.23 -10.05 -39.88
N GLU A 40 43.42 -10.17 -39.28
CA GLU A 40 44.70 -9.79 -39.91
C GLU A 40 45.20 -10.83 -40.92
N MET A 41 44.55 -12.00 -41.00
CA MET A 41 44.96 -13.08 -41.90
C MET A 41 44.77 -12.68 -43.37
N THR A 42 45.88 -12.62 -44.12
CA THR A 42 45.88 -12.39 -45.57
C THR A 42 46.44 -13.61 -46.30
N LEU A 43 45.85 -14.02 -47.42
CA LEU A 43 46.29 -15.21 -48.17
C LEU A 43 47.31 -14.90 -49.27
N TYR A 44 47.92 -13.71 -49.22
CA TYR A 44 48.91 -13.25 -50.18
C TYR A 44 49.92 -12.34 -49.48
N SER A 45 51.17 -12.40 -49.92
CA SER A 45 52.21 -11.48 -49.45
C SER A 45 52.32 -10.27 -50.38
N THR A 46 52.50 -9.09 -49.81
CA THR A 46 52.63 -7.84 -50.55
C THR A 46 54.07 -7.35 -50.46
N THR A 47 54.70 -7.10 -51.61
CA THR A 47 56.05 -6.53 -51.70
C THR A 47 56.06 -5.29 -52.57
N VAL A 48 56.84 -4.27 -52.21
CA VAL A 48 57.04 -3.05 -53.00
C VAL A 48 58.50 -2.90 -53.40
N SER A 49 58.75 -2.50 -54.66
CA SER A 49 60.08 -2.21 -55.18
C SER A 49 60.10 -0.83 -55.84
N LEU A 50 61.14 -0.04 -55.59
CA LEU A 50 61.39 1.22 -56.31
C LEU A 50 62.04 0.91 -57.67
N ILE A 51 61.69 1.66 -58.71
CA ILE A 51 62.31 1.53 -60.04
C ILE A 51 63.80 1.87 -59.90
N GLY A 52 64.66 0.87 -60.13
CA GLY A 52 66.12 0.98 -59.98
C GLY A 52 66.71 0.45 -58.66
N GLY A 53 65.89 -0.08 -57.74
CA GLY A 53 66.35 -0.74 -56.52
C GLY A 53 66.46 -2.26 -56.66
N ASP A 54 67.53 -2.86 -56.15
CA ASP A 54 67.86 -4.30 -56.33
C ASP A 54 67.05 -5.26 -55.44
N LYS A 55 66.27 -4.79 -54.45
CA LYS A 55 65.53 -5.68 -53.52
C LYS A 55 64.12 -5.18 -53.18
N PRO A 56 63.09 -6.05 -53.28
CA PRO A 56 61.74 -5.74 -52.80
C PRO A 56 61.69 -5.59 -51.28
N ASN A 57 60.97 -4.59 -50.80
CA ASN A 57 60.58 -4.48 -49.38
C ASN A 57 59.27 -5.24 -49.16
N VAL A 58 59.25 -6.15 -48.19
CA VAL A 58 58.04 -6.89 -47.82
C VAL A 58 57.17 -6.01 -46.94
N LEU A 59 55.96 -5.67 -47.41
CA LEU A 59 54.98 -4.87 -46.69
C LEU A 59 54.13 -5.74 -45.76
N ASN A 60 53.72 -6.93 -46.20
CA ASN A 60 53.13 -7.95 -45.34
C ASN A 60 53.50 -9.35 -45.82
N ARG A 61 53.47 -10.32 -44.91
CA ARG A 61 53.53 -11.74 -45.25
C ARG A 61 52.14 -12.33 -45.11
N GLY A 62 51.69 -13.01 -46.15
CA GLY A 62 50.48 -13.80 -46.10
C GLY A 62 50.65 -15.05 -45.23
N ALA A 63 49.53 -15.61 -44.80
CA ALA A 63 49.41 -16.86 -44.06
C ALA A 63 50.00 -18.04 -44.85
N ASN A 64 50.63 -18.96 -44.13
CA ASN A 64 51.09 -20.25 -44.66
C ASN A 64 50.03 -21.35 -44.48
N ASP A 65 50.27 -22.54 -45.02
CA ASP A 65 49.34 -23.68 -44.95
C ASP A 65 48.95 -24.03 -43.50
N SER A 66 49.90 -24.00 -42.55
CA SER A 66 49.63 -24.27 -41.14
C SER A 66 48.76 -23.19 -40.49
N ASP A 67 48.93 -21.92 -40.87
CA ASP A 67 48.10 -20.82 -40.37
C ASP A 67 46.64 -21.03 -40.81
N VAL A 68 46.44 -21.40 -42.09
CA VAL A 68 45.11 -21.67 -42.65
C VAL A 68 44.47 -22.90 -42.00
N GLU A 69 45.20 -24.01 -41.85
CA GLU A 69 44.69 -25.21 -41.17
C GLU A 69 44.29 -24.94 -39.71
N SER A 70 45.01 -24.04 -39.02
CA SER A 70 44.72 -23.68 -37.64
C SER A 70 43.39 -22.91 -37.47
N THR A 71 42.85 -22.33 -38.55
CA THR A 71 41.62 -21.51 -38.54
C THR A 71 40.44 -22.26 -37.94
N ILE A 72 40.27 -23.56 -38.26
CA ILE A 72 39.17 -24.38 -37.72
C ILE A 72 39.28 -24.47 -36.20
N THR A 73 40.50 -24.67 -35.69
CA THR A 73 40.78 -24.76 -34.25
C THR A 73 40.53 -23.43 -33.55
N LEU A 74 40.98 -22.31 -34.14
CA LEU A 74 40.75 -20.97 -33.61
C LEU A 74 39.25 -20.65 -33.53
N LEU A 75 38.50 -20.92 -34.60
CA LEU A 75 37.05 -20.68 -34.64
C LEU A 75 36.29 -21.55 -33.63
N ARG A 76 36.67 -22.83 -33.46
CA ARG A 76 36.11 -23.70 -32.42
C ARG A 76 36.40 -23.13 -31.03
N ARG A 77 37.61 -22.62 -30.80
CA ARG A 77 38.01 -22.02 -29.53
C ARG A 77 37.16 -20.80 -29.19
N VAL A 78 36.90 -19.93 -30.18
CA VAL A 78 36.00 -18.79 -30.03
C VAL A 78 34.58 -19.25 -29.69
N ALA A 79 34.06 -20.29 -30.35
CA ALA A 79 32.71 -20.82 -30.08
C ALA A 79 32.58 -21.42 -28.67
N GLU A 80 33.58 -22.17 -28.22
CA GLU A 80 33.66 -22.71 -26.86
C GLU A 80 33.69 -21.58 -25.82
N ALA A 81 34.51 -20.56 -26.05
CA ALA A 81 34.63 -19.40 -25.17
C ALA A 81 33.32 -18.60 -25.07
N LYS A 82 32.66 -18.37 -26.20
CA LYS A 82 31.33 -17.73 -26.25
C LYS A 82 30.30 -18.55 -25.46
N SER A 83 30.36 -19.89 -25.59
CA SER A 83 29.47 -20.80 -24.85
C SER A 83 29.71 -20.75 -23.33
N LEU A 84 30.98 -20.69 -22.90
CA LEU A 84 31.35 -20.47 -21.50
C LEU A 84 30.82 -19.13 -20.98
N ILE A 85 31.01 -18.04 -21.72
CA ILE A 85 30.50 -16.71 -21.35
C ILE A 85 28.98 -16.75 -21.20
N ALA A 86 28.26 -17.33 -22.17
CA ALA A 86 26.81 -17.42 -22.14
C ALA A 86 26.31 -18.15 -20.88
N TRP A 87 26.93 -19.29 -20.54
CA TRP A 87 26.62 -20.03 -19.32
C TRP A 87 26.84 -19.20 -18.05
N LEU A 88 28.03 -18.58 -17.92
CA LEU A 88 28.38 -17.81 -16.73
C LEU A 88 27.47 -16.57 -16.56
N ARG A 89 27.16 -15.87 -17.65
CA ARG A 89 26.28 -14.70 -17.63
C ARG A 89 24.85 -15.07 -17.25
N GLU A 90 24.32 -16.16 -17.79
CA GLU A 90 22.98 -16.61 -17.43
C GLU A 90 22.91 -17.11 -15.99
N ALA A 91 23.95 -17.79 -15.50
CA ALA A 91 24.05 -18.20 -14.10
C ALA A 91 24.08 -17.00 -13.12
N ILE A 92 24.77 -15.92 -13.48
CA ILE A 92 24.77 -14.67 -12.68
C ILE A 92 23.36 -14.06 -12.65
N LYS A 93 22.71 -13.93 -13.82
CA LYS A 93 21.33 -13.42 -13.91
C LYS A 93 20.34 -14.29 -13.14
N ALA A 94 20.51 -15.61 -13.18
CA ALA A 94 19.68 -16.55 -12.43
C ALA A 94 19.76 -16.28 -10.92
N LYS A 95 20.95 -15.96 -10.40
CA LYS A 95 21.12 -15.60 -8.99
C LYS A 95 20.47 -14.26 -8.65
N GLU A 96 20.63 -13.26 -9.52
CA GLU A 96 19.98 -11.95 -9.37
C GLU A 96 18.46 -12.09 -9.35
N ARG A 97 17.88 -12.92 -10.24
CA ARG A 97 16.45 -13.24 -10.22
C ARG A 97 15.99 -13.88 -8.92
N LEU A 98 16.73 -14.87 -8.40
CA LEU A 98 16.39 -15.51 -7.13
C LEU A 98 16.42 -14.53 -5.94
N LEU A 99 17.41 -13.62 -5.91
CA LEU A 99 17.49 -12.58 -4.87
C LEU A 99 16.35 -11.56 -5.00
N GLN A 100 15.98 -11.21 -6.23
CA GLN A 100 14.86 -10.32 -6.50
C GLN A 100 13.52 -10.97 -6.11
N GLU A 101 13.28 -12.22 -6.51
CA GLU A 101 12.10 -13.01 -6.10
C GLU A 101 11.95 -13.05 -4.57
N LEU A 102 13.05 -13.22 -3.83
CA LEU A 102 13.04 -13.20 -2.37
C LEU A 102 12.75 -11.80 -1.79
N THR A 103 13.24 -10.75 -2.43
CA THR A 103 13.04 -9.37 -1.95
C THR A 103 11.61 -8.88 -2.21
N ASP A 104 11.00 -9.35 -3.29
CA ASP A 104 9.63 -9.03 -3.68
C ASP A 104 8.58 -9.91 -2.98
N GLU A 105 9.00 -10.91 -2.20
CA GLU A 105 8.11 -11.77 -1.42
C GLU A 105 7.26 -10.92 -0.46
N THR A 106 5.94 -11.05 -0.61
CA THR A 106 5.00 -10.36 0.27
C THR A 106 4.83 -11.12 1.59
N LEU A 107 4.41 -10.40 2.64
CA LEU A 107 4.15 -11.00 3.94
C LEU A 107 3.04 -12.07 3.87
N GLU A 108 2.09 -11.91 2.96
CA GLU A 108 1.01 -12.86 2.68
C GLU A 108 1.53 -14.16 2.04
N GLU A 109 2.45 -14.05 1.08
CA GLU A 109 3.11 -15.20 0.45
C GLU A 109 3.95 -15.95 1.47
N TYR A 110 4.81 -15.25 2.21
CA TYR A 110 5.60 -15.83 3.31
C TYR A 110 4.69 -16.53 4.34
N ALA A 111 3.62 -15.88 4.78
CA ALA A 111 2.71 -16.46 5.77
C ALA A 111 2.04 -17.73 5.25
N LYS A 112 1.64 -17.76 3.97
CA LYS A 112 1.06 -18.94 3.33
C LYS A 112 2.06 -20.09 3.25
N GLU A 113 3.31 -19.83 2.87
CA GLU A 113 4.36 -20.84 2.80
C GLU A 113 4.75 -21.37 4.19
N ALA A 114 4.81 -20.49 5.18
CA ALA A 114 5.11 -20.83 6.57
C ALA A 114 3.92 -21.46 7.33
N GLY A 115 2.75 -21.59 6.70
CA GLY A 115 1.53 -22.09 7.36
C GLY A 115 0.98 -21.18 8.46
N ILE A 116 1.33 -19.90 8.43
CA ILE A 116 0.88 -18.87 9.38
C ILE A 116 -0.44 -18.29 8.88
N LYS A 117 -1.50 -18.43 9.69
CA LYS A 117 -2.77 -17.78 9.40
C LYS A 117 -2.70 -16.30 9.82
N LEU A 118 -2.87 -15.40 8.86
CA LEU A 118 -2.97 -13.97 9.15
C LEU A 118 -4.36 -13.63 9.69
N ASN A 119 -4.40 -12.97 10.84
CA ASN A 119 -5.64 -12.49 11.44
C ASN A 119 -6.15 -11.27 10.67
N GLU A 120 -7.46 -11.22 10.45
CA GLU A 120 -8.11 -10.06 9.84
C GLU A 120 -7.96 -8.83 10.75
N GLN A 121 -7.86 -7.67 10.13
CA GLN A 121 -7.84 -6.42 10.86
C GLN A 121 -9.16 -6.27 11.65
N PRO A 122 -9.10 -5.99 12.97
CA PRO A 122 -10.29 -5.75 13.76
C PRO A 122 -11.12 -4.61 13.18
N LYS A 123 -12.43 -4.70 13.34
CA LYS A 123 -13.38 -3.65 12.92
C LYS A 123 -14.05 -3.04 14.14
N LEU A 124 -14.31 -1.75 14.08
CA LEU A 124 -15.09 -1.07 15.10
C LEU A 124 -16.53 -1.62 15.04
N LYS A 125 -17.05 -2.05 16.18
CA LYS A 125 -18.45 -2.48 16.30
C LYS A 125 -19.38 -1.28 16.16
N ASP A 126 -20.62 -1.56 15.77
CA ASP A 126 -21.66 -0.55 15.66
C ASP A 126 -21.92 0.12 17.01
N ILE A 127 -22.16 1.43 16.96
CA ILE A 127 -22.48 2.26 18.10
C ILE A 127 -24.00 2.40 18.14
N LEU A 128 -24.57 2.25 19.34
CA LEU A 128 -26.01 2.41 19.56
C LEU A 128 -26.50 3.76 19.02
N THR A 129 -27.58 3.73 18.24
CA THR A 129 -28.28 4.92 17.75
C THR A 129 -29.47 5.28 18.64
N GLU A 130 -30.03 6.49 18.46
CA GLU A 130 -31.24 6.92 19.18
C GLU A 130 -32.44 6.01 18.88
N ASP A 131 -32.62 5.65 17.61
CA ASP A 131 -33.70 4.75 17.18
C ASP A 131 -33.56 3.36 17.82
N GLU A 132 -32.34 2.81 17.85
CA GLU A 132 -32.07 1.52 18.50
C GLU A 132 -32.23 1.61 20.03
N TYR A 133 -31.83 2.74 20.64
CA TYR A 133 -32.02 2.98 22.06
C TYR A 133 -33.49 2.92 22.43
N PHE A 134 -34.35 3.68 21.73
CA PHE A 134 -35.78 3.66 22.02
C PHE A 134 -36.43 2.35 21.61
N ALA A 135 -35.99 1.71 20.52
CA ALA A 135 -36.45 0.37 20.14
C ALA A 135 -36.13 -0.70 21.21
N SER A 136 -35.04 -0.53 21.97
CA SER A 136 -34.67 -1.41 23.08
C SER A 136 -35.52 -1.22 24.35
N ARG A 137 -36.23 -0.10 24.48
CA ARG A 137 -37.10 0.18 25.64
C ARG A 137 -38.39 -0.62 25.59
N SER A 138 -39.10 -0.72 26.71
CA SER A 138 -40.44 -1.31 26.73
C SER A 138 -41.43 -0.53 25.86
N VAL A 139 -42.53 -1.17 25.45
CA VAL A 139 -43.59 -0.50 24.68
C VAL A 139 -44.15 0.70 25.45
N ASP A 140 -44.32 0.56 26.76
CA ASP A 140 -44.86 1.60 27.63
C ASP A 140 -43.91 2.79 27.77
N GLU A 141 -42.61 2.57 27.91
CA GLU A 141 -41.60 3.65 27.96
C GLU A 141 -41.53 4.42 26.64
N ARG A 142 -41.61 3.71 25.50
CA ARG A 142 -41.67 4.33 24.17
C ARG A 142 -42.94 5.17 24.02
N CYS A 143 -44.09 4.60 24.37
CA CYS A 143 -45.37 5.32 24.33
C CYS A 143 -45.33 6.56 25.23
N ARG A 144 -44.74 6.43 26.43
CA ARG A 144 -44.55 7.55 27.35
C ARG A 144 -43.68 8.64 26.73
N TYR A 145 -42.55 8.29 26.12
CA TYR A 145 -41.70 9.26 25.44
C TYR A 145 -42.47 10.07 24.39
N TYR A 146 -43.16 9.38 23.47
CA TYR A 146 -43.95 10.04 22.42
C TYR A 146 -45.08 10.89 22.97
N SER A 147 -45.75 10.42 24.03
CA SER A 147 -46.86 11.14 24.66
C SER A 147 -46.38 12.45 25.31
N VAL A 148 -45.29 12.40 26.07
CA VAL A 148 -44.74 13.58 26.75
C VAL A 148 -44.11 14.54 25.73
N GLU A 149 -43.43 14.04 24.70
CA GLU A 149 -42.90 14.87 23.61
C GLU A 149 -44.02 15.59 22.86
N THR A 150 -45.11 14.88 22.54
CA THR A 150 -46.29 15.46 21.89
C THR A 150 -46.96 16.50 22.78
N LEU A 151 -47.08 16.23 24.08
CA LEU A 151 -47.65 17.17 25.05
C LEU A 151 -46.81 18.46 25.11
N ALA A 152 -45.50 18.34 25.27
CA ALA A 152 -44.58 19.48 25.29
C ALA A 152 -44.68 20.31 23.99
N ALA A 153 -44.67 19.65 22.84
CA ALA A 153 -44.80 20.32 21.54
C ALA A 153 -46.15 21.03 21.37
N THR A 154 -47.24 20.38 21.79
CA THR A 154 -48.60 20.93 21.67
C THR A 154 -48.78 22.15 22.56
N LEU A 155 -48.40 22.05 23.84
CA LEU A 155 -48.49 23.15 24.79
C LEU A 155 -47.57 24.31 24.36
N GLY A 156 -46.32 24.00 24.00
CA GLY A 156 -45.36 24.99 23.52
C GLY A 156 -45.88 25.77 22.32
N LYS A 157 -46.49 25.10 21.33
CA LYS A 157 -47.10 25.73 20.16
C LYS A 157 -48.24 26.70 20.52
N ALA A 158 -48.97 26.43 21.59
CA ALA A 158 -50.08 27.30 22.02
C ALA A 158 -49.60 28.53 22.81
N ILE A 159 -48.56 28.40 23.63
CA ILE A 159 -48.19 29.42 24.64
C ILE A 159 -46.91 30.22 24.32
N HIS A 160 -46.04 29.75 23.43
CA HIS A 160 -44.85 30.52 23.03
C HIS A 160 -45.23 31.77 22.23
N PRO A 161 -44.33 32.77 22.08
CA PRO A 161 -44.60 33.96 21.26
C PRO A 161 -45.06 33.58 19.84
N GLY A 162 -46.19 34.16 19.40
CA GLY A 162 -46.84 33.78 18.13
C GLY A 162 -47.71 32.52 18.19
N GLY A 163 -47.84 31.89 19.36
CA GLY A 163 -48.72 30.75 19.60
C GLY A 163 -50.19 31.13 19.66
N THR A 164 -51.07 30.16 19.40
CA THR A 164 -52.52 30.41 19.25
C THR A 164 -53.16 31.01 20.50
N PHE A 165 -52.86 30.47 21.68
CA PHE A 165 -53.39 30.97 22.94
C PHE A 165 -52.67 32.23 23.41
N ALA A 166 -51.36 32.34 23.15
CA ALA A 166 -50.58 33.53 23.43
C ALA A 166 -51.07 34.77 22.65
N GLU A 167 -51.41 34.61 21.36
CA GLU A 167 -51.97 35.71 20.56
C GLU A 167 -53.40 36.04 20.97
N ALA A 168 -54.27 35.06 21.25
CA ALA A 168 -55.62 35.31 21.76
C ALA A 168 -55.59 36.08 23.10
N ARG A 169 -54.66 35.71 24.00
CA ARG A 169 -54.40 36.44 25.25
C ARG A 169 -53.97 37.88 25.00
N LYS A 170 -53.03 38.09 24.07
CA LYS A 170 -52.53 39.42 23.71
C LYS A 170 -53.60 40.29 23.04
N GLU A 171 -54.45 39.70 22.21
CA GLU A 171 -55.58 40.39 21.57
C GLU A 171 -56.62 40.81 22.60
N LEU A 172 -56.98 39.94 23.55
CA LEU A 172 -57.87 40.28 24.66
C LEU A 172 -57.36 41.49 25.45
N GLN A 173 -56.07 41.50 25.81
CA GLN A 173 -55.44 42.63 26.49
C GLN A 173 -55.45 43.91 25.64
N ALA A 174 -55.24 43.79 24.33
CA ALA A 174 -55.23 44.92 23.41
C ALA A 174 -56.63 45.54 23.24
N LYS A 175 -57.66 44.72 23.00
CA LYS A 175 -59.06 45.16 22.87
C LYS A 175 -59.66 45.61 24.20
N GLY A 176 -59.22 45.05 25.33
CA GLY A 176 -59.58 45.57 26.66
C GLY A 176 -59.12 47.02 26.89
N LYS A 177 -57.94 47.38 26.35
CA LYS A 177 -57.42 48.77 26.39
C LYS A 177 -58.02 49.67 25.30
N LYS A 178 -58.50 49.09 24.20
CA LYS A 178 -59.10 49.78 23.05
C LYS A 178 -60.43 49.09 22.67
N PRO A 179 -61.52 49.36 23.42
CA PRO A 179 -62.78 48.64 23.26
C PRO A 179 -63.56 49.02 22.01
N HIS A 180 -63.15 50.08 21.30
CA HIS A 180 -63.80 50.53 20.08
C HIS A 180 -62.80 50.69 18.94
N ASP A 181 -63.18 50.22 17.74
CA ASP A 181 -62.50 50.55 16.48
C ASP A 181 -63.49 51.26 15.55
N VAL A 182 -62.96 52.19 14.75
CA VAL A 182 -63.74 52.98 13.78
C VAL A 182 -63.21 52.71 12.37
N GLU A 183 -64.10 52.31 11.46
CA GLU A 183 -63.78 52.04 10.06
C GLU A 183 -64.69 52.86 9.13
N GLY A 184 -64.14 53.39 8.04
CA GLY A 184 -64.86 54.23 7.07
C GLY A 184 -64.80 55.74 7.38
N THR A 185 -65.38 56.55 6.50
CA THR A 185 -65.41 58.02 6.63
C THR A 185 -66.80 58.59 6.36
N GLY A 186 -67.21 59.59 7.16
CA GLY A 186 -68.47 60.30 6.94
C GLY A 186 -69.71 59.49 7.32
N ARG A 187 -70.64 59.29 6.38
CA ARG A 187 -71.94 58.63 6.63
C ARG A 187 -71.87 57.10 6.68
N ASP A 188 -70.78 56.50 6.19
CA ASP A 188 -70.58 55.05 6.14
C ASP A 188 -69.67 54.54 7.28
N THR A 189 -69.49 55.33 8.35
CA THR A 189 -68.64 54.95 9.48
C THR A 189 -69.27 53.84 10.32
N LEU A 190 -68.53 52.75 10.50
CA LEU A 190 -68.88 51.64 11.38
C LEU A 190 -68.07 51.73 12.68
N ILE A 191 -68.74 51.57 13.81
CA ILE A 191 -68.10 51.48 15.14
C ILE A 191 -68.19 50.04 15.61
N TYR A 192 -67.06 49.35 15.64
CA TYR A 192 -66.96 48.03 16.24
C TYR A 192 -66.72 48.19 17.73
N THR A 193 -67.55 47.54 18.55
CA THR A 193 -67.40 47.52 20.02
C THR A 193 -67.07 46.12 20.48
N TYR A 194 -65.92 45.95 21.13
CA TYR A 194 -65.45 44.68 21.65
C TYR A 194 -65.79 44.55 23.12
N THR A 195 -66.58 43.54 23.47
CA THR A 195 -66.90 43.21 24.87
C THR A 195 -66.36 41.82 25.18
N PRO A 196 -65.40 41.67 26.11
CA PRO A 196 -64.91 40.37 26.55
C PRO A 196 -66.05 39.48 27.06
N THR A 197 -66.09 38.23 26.60
CA THR A 197 -67.02 37.20 27.12
C THR A 197 -66.41 36.39 28.26
N VAL A 198 -65.12 36.55 28.52
CA VAL A 198 -64.35 35.87 29.56
C VAL A 198 -63.55 36.87 30.39
N SER A 199 -63.30 36.53 31.66
CA SER A 199 -62.46 37.33 32.55
C SER A 199 -60.99 37.24 32.17
N GLU A 200 -60.29 38.39 32.14
CA GLU A 200 -58.84 38.45 31.94
C GLU A 200 -58.09 37.61 32.97
N LYS A 201 -58.53 37.60 34.23
CA LYS A 201 -57.93 36.78 35.30
C LYS A 201 -57.97 35.29 34.97
N VAL A 202 -59.10 34.81 34.43
CA VAL A 202 -59.24 33.39 34.05
C VAL A 202 -58.28 33.03 32.92
N VAL A 203 -58.11 33.92 31.93
CA VAL A 203 -57.17 33.71 30.81
C VAL A 203 -55.73 33.68 31.29
N GLU A 204 -55.34 34.58 32.20
CA GLU A 204 -54.01 34.59 32.82
C GLU A 204 -53.75 33.33 33.67
N ASP A 205 -54.70 32.95 34.53
CA ASP A 205 -54.59 31.75 35.37
C ASP A 205 -54.41 30.48 34.51
N VAL A 206 -55.17 30.35 33.41
CA VAL A 206 -55.02 29.25 32.44
C VAL A 206 -53.66 29.33 31.73
N TYR A 207 -53.22 30.50 31.30
CA TYR A 207 -51.92 30.68 30.65
C TYR A 207 -50.77 30.19 31.54
N PHE A 208 -50.75 30.58 32.81
CA PHE A 208 -49.70 30.16 33.75
C PHE A 208 -49.75 28.65 34.05
N ARG A 209 -50.95 28.06 34.12
CA ARG A 209 -51.09 26.60 34.25
C ARG A 209 -50.55 25.85 33.05
N LEU A 210 -50.91 26.28 31.83
CA LEU A 210 -50.37 25.71 30.59
C LEU A 210 -48.84 25.86 30.53
N GLN A 211 -48.31 26.98 31.01
CA GLN A 211 -46.87 27.20 31.10
C GLN A 211 -46.20 26.27 32.12
N ALA A 212 -46.83 26.00 33.25
CA ALA A 212 -46.32 25.05 34.24
C ALA A 212 -46.31 23.62 33.69
N GLU A 213 -47.41 23.17 33.07
CA GLU A 213 -47.52 21.85 32.44
C GLU A 213 -46.51 21.68 31.29
N TYR A 214 -46.32 22.71 30.46
CA TYR A 214 -45.28 22.69 29.42
C TYR A 214 -43.88 22.51 30.01
N ARG A 215 -43.52 23.26 31.06
CA ARG A 215 -42.20 23.16 31.70
C ARG A 215 -41.95 21.77 32.28
N ASP A 216 -42.98 21.18 32.90
CA ASP A 216 -42.89 19.81 33.41
C ASP A 216 -42.69 18.78 32.29
N ALA A 217 -43.54 18.82 31.25
CA ALA A 217 -43.42 17.93 30.10
C ALA A 217 -42.06 18.07 29.40
N GLN A 218 -41.59 19.32 29.20
CA GLN A 218 -40.28 19.59 28.61
C GLN A 218 -39.14 19.04 29.47
N SER A 219 -39.21 19.17 30.80
CA SER A 219 -38.20 18.61 31.70
C SER A 219 -38.15 17.09 31.60
N GLN A 220 -39.31 16.44 31.51
CA GLN A 220 -39.39 14.98 31.35
C GLN A 220 -38.75 14.53 30.02
N VAL A 221 -39.08 15.20 28.89
CA VAL A 221 -38.45 14.91 27.58
C VAL A 221 -36.94 15.09 27.65
N ASN A 222 -36.47 16.18 28.26
CA ASN A 222 -35.04 16.46 28.38
C ASN A 222 -34.31 15.39 29.20
N SER A 223 -34.94 14.86 30.25
CA SER A 223 -34.40 13.76 31.04
C SER A 223 -34.26 12.50 30.19
N MET A 224 -35.31 12.10 29.46
CA MET A 224 -35.29 10.90 28.62
C MET A 224 -34.25 11.01 27.49
N LYS A 225 -34.13 12.21 26.88
CA LYS A 225 -33.09 12.49 25.87
C LYS A 225 -31.68 12.53 26.47
N HIS A 226 -31.54 12.86 27.75
CA HIS A 226 -30.24 12.79 28.43
C HIS A 226 -29.83 11.33 28.66
N ASP A 227 -30.75 10.49 29.15
CA ASP A 227 -30.49 9.06 29.36
C ASP A 227 -30.14 8.35 28.04
N CYS A 228 -30.84 8.68 26.95
CA CYS A 228 -30.50 8.21 25.61
C CYS A 228 -29.08 8.60 25.21
N ARG A 229 -28.71 9.89 25.34
CA ARG A 229 -27.36 10.37 24.99
C ARG A 229 -26.28 9.68 25.81
N LYS A 230 -26.52 9.48 27.10
CA LYS A 230 -25.60 8.77 27.99
C LYS A 230 -25.38 7.32 27.55
N ALA A 231 -26.46 6.61 27.21
CA ALA A 231 -26.35 5.24 26.73
C ALA A 231 -25.59 5.11 25.39
N ILE A 232 -25.81 6.06 24.47
CA ILE A 232 -25.06 6.15 23.21
C ILE A 232 -23.57 6.38 23.49
N GLU A 233 -23.24 7.30 24.40
CA GLU A 233 -21.86 7.58 24.80
C GLU A 233 -21.18 6.36 25.44
N GLU A 234 -21.86 5.67 26.36
CA GLU A 234 -21.37 4.44 26.99
C GLU A 234 -21.11 3.34 25.95
N SER A 235 -22.03 3.15 24.99
CA SER A 235 -21.87 2.22 23.87
C SER A 235 -20.65 2.59 23.00
N ALA A 236 -20.49 3.87 22.68
CA ALA A 236 -19.36 4.36 21.90
C ALA A 236 -18.03 4.14 22.60
N ILE A 237 -17.96 4.40 23.91
CA ILE A 237 -16.76 4.16 24.73
C ILE A 237 -16.44 2.66 24.73
N ALA A 238 -17.41 1.80 25.02
CA ALA A 238 -17.21 0.36 25.04
C ALA A 238 -16.69 -0.18 23.70
N ALA A 239 -17.32 0.22 22.59
CA ALA A 239 -16.92 -0.19 21.25
C ALA A 239 -15.49 0.27 20.91
N ARG A 240 -15.13 1.52 21.26
CA ARG A 240 -13.78 2.06 21.03
C ARG A 240 -12.72 1.41 21.90
N THR A 241 -13.03 1.13 23.16
CA THR A 241 -12.09 0.46 24.08
C THR A 241 -11.81 -0.97 23.64
N GLU A 242 -12.85 -1.73 23.26
CA GLU A 242 -12.68 -3.09 22.75
C GLU A 242 -11.89 -3.09 21.43
N TYR A 243 -12.22 -2.18 20.51
CA TYR A 243 -11.49 -2.02 19.26
C TYR A 243 -10.02 -1.66 19.50
N ALA A 244 -9.73 -0.71 20.40
CA ALA A 244 -8.36 -0.33 20.71
C ALA A 244 -7.54 -1.50 21.26
N LYS A 245 -8.14 -2.33 22.13
CA LYS A 245 -7.50 -3.54 22.65
C LYS A 245 -7.24 -4.56 21.54
N ALA A 246 -8.26 -4.89 20.74
CA ALA A 246 -8.13 -5.82 19.62
C ALA A 246 -7.09 -5.35 18.59
N MET A 247 -7.05 -4.04 18.32
CA MET A 247 -6.07 -3.43 17.40
C MET A 247 -4.65 -3.49 17.97
N ALA A 248 -4.47 -3.31 19.27
CA ALA A 248 -3.17 -3.47 19.92
C ALA A 248 -2.66 -4.92 19.84
N GLU A 249 -3.53 -5.89 20.10
CA GLU A 249 -3.23 -7.33 19.95
C GLU A 249 -2.87 -7.67 18.50
N TRP A 250 -3.71 -7.26 17.54
CA TRP A 250 -3.46 -7.46 16.11
C TRP A 250 -2.13 -6.84 15.65
N ASN A 251 -1.84 -5.60 16.07
CA ASN A 251 -0.57 -4.94 15.73
C ASN A 251 0.65 -5.67 16.31
N ASN A 252 0.54 -6.20 17.54
CA ASN A 252 1.63 -6.93 18.17
C ASN A 252 1.89 -8.26 17.45
N GLU A 253 0.85 -8.99 17.10
CA GLU A 253 0.96 -10.20 16.29
C GLU A 253 1.55 -9.90 14.92
N ARG A 254 1.07 -8.85 14.25
CA ARG A 254 1.55 -8.46 12.92
C ARG A 254 3.04 -8.11 12.94
N LYS A 255 3.49 -7.32 13.93
CA LYS A 255 4.90 -7.00 14.13
C LYS A 255 5.78 -8.24 14.33
N LEU A 256 5.29 -9.24 15.06
CA LEU A 256 6.03 -10.48 15.28
C LEU A 256 6.21 -11.25 13.96
N ILE A 257 5.17 -11.32 13.14
CA ILE A 257 5.23 -12.00 11.83
C ILE A 257 6.12 -11.22 10.86
N GLU A 258 6.03 -9.88 10.85
CA GLU A 258 6.92 -9.02 10.07
C GLU A 258 8.40 -9.22 10.44
N ALA A 259 8.70 -9.32 11.74
CA ALA A 259 10.06 -9.58 12.21
C ALA A 259 10.58 -10.96 11.74
N ARG A 260 9.73 -12.00 11.80
CA ARG A 260 10.07 -13.33 11.27
C ARG A 260 10.25 -13.34 9.76
N HIS A 261 9.44 -12.58 9.03
CA HIS A 261 9.58 -12.43 7.59
C HIS A 261 10.90 -11.73 7.23
N ALA A 262 11.25 -10.66 7.94
CA ALA A 262 12.54 -9.99 7.76
C ALA A 262 13.73 -10.92 8.07
N GLU A 263 13.63 -11.72 9.13
CA GLU A 263 14.64 -12.74 9.46
C GLU A 263 14.72 -13.83 8.37
N HIS A 264 13.58 -14.28 7.84
CA HIS A 264 13.52 -15.22 6.73
C HIS A 264 14.25 -14.69 5.50
N ILE A 265 13.95 -13.46 5.07
CA ILE A 265 14.63 -12.80 3.96
C ILE A 265 16.14 -12.73 4.22
N GLN A 266 16.56 -12.35 5.42
CA GLN A 266 17.99 -12.27 5.75
C GLN A 266 18.71 -13.62 5.67
N ILE A 267 18.11 -14.68 6.22
CA ILE A 267 18.70 -16.04 6.19
C ILE A 267 18.75 -16.55 4.76
N ARG A 268 17.64 -16.46 4.03
CA ARG A 268 17.55 -16.93 2.64
C ARG A 268 18.44 -16.14 1.69
N SER A 269 18.58 -14.83 1.90
CA SER A 269 19.49 -14.01 1.11
C SER A 269 20.94 -14.51 1.26
N LYS A 270 21.38 -14.79 2.49
CA LYS A 270 22.71 -15.38 2.73
C LYS A 270 22.89 -16.75 2.07
N GLU A 271 21.86 -17.60 2.09
CA GLU A 271 21.87 -18.90 1.41
C GLU A 271 22.02 -18.74 -0.11
N LEU A 272 21.26 -17.82 -0.71
CA LEU A 272 21.34 -17.50 -2.13
C LEU A 272 22.69 -16.88 -2.50
N GLU A 273 23.22 -15.97 -1.69
CA GLU A 273 24.55 -15.39 -1.83
C GLU A 273 25.67 -16.44 -1.76
N ALA A 274 25.49 -17.48 -0.95
CA ALA A 274 26.44 -18.58 -0.83
C ALA A 274 26.43 -19.51 -2.06
N LEU A 275 25.38 -19.51 -2.90
CA LEU A 275 25.30 -20.35 -4.10
C LEU A 275 26.51 -20.11 -5.01
N ARG A 276 27.11 -21.23 -5.43
CA ARG A 276 28.29 -21.27 -6.30
C ARG A 276 27.90 -21.73 -7.69
N ILE A 277 28.33 -21.01 -8.72
CA ILE A 277 28.05 -21.33 -10.13
C ILE A 277 28.87 -22.55 -10.52
N ARG A 278 28.20 -23.61 -11.00
CA ARG A 278 28.88 -24.82 -11.47
C ARG A 278 29.34 -24.66 -12.91
N ILE A 279 30.45 -25.31 -13.25
CA ILE A 279 30.91 -25.47 -14.63
C ILE A 279 30.43 -26.84 -15.15
N PRO A 280 29.60 -26.90 -16.20
CA PRO A 280 29.22 -28.15 -16.84
C PRO A 280 30.43 -28.88 -17.40
N GLN A 281 30.39 -30.22 -17.40
CA GLN A 281 31.48 -31.05 -17.90
C GLN A 281 31.91 -30.69 -19.34
N SER A 282 30.95 -30.32 -20.20
CA SER A 282 31.20 -29.92 -21.58
C SER A 282 31.94 -28.60 -21.73
N LEU A 283 32.06 -27.80 -20.67
CA LEU A 283 32.74 -26.51 -20.65
C LEU A 283 34.03 -26.52 -19.81
N THR A 284 34.39 -27.66 -19.21
CA THR A 284 35.55 -27.77 -18.32
C THR A 284 36.86 -27.43 -19.04
N GLU A 285 37.08 -27.98 -20.24
CA GLU A 285 38.34 -27.79 -20.98
C GLU A 285 38.58 -26.31 -21.33
N ILE A 286 37.55 -25.62 -21.83
CA ILE A 286 37.65 -24.20 -22.15
C ILE A 286 37.79 -23.35 -20.89
N TYR A 287 37.08 -23.70 -19.81
CA TYR A 287 37.20 -23.02 -18.52
C TYR A 287 38.63 -23.10 -17.95
N GLU A 288 39.23 -24.29 -17.92
CA GLU A 288 40.60 -24.48 -17.41
C GLU A 288 41.61 -23.68 -18.22
N HIS A 289 41.46 -23.66 -19.54
CA HIS A 289 42.33 -22.88 -20.40
C HIS A 289 42.22 -21.38 -20.13
N VAL A 290 41.00 -20.83 -20.10
CA VAL A 290 40.76 -19.42 -19.81
C VAL A 290 41.28 -19.06 -18.41
N SER A 291 41.05 -19.93 -17.41
CA SER A 291 41.54 -19.72 -16.05
C SER A 291 43.07 -19.66 -15.98
N ASN A 292 43.76 -20.47 -16.79
CA ASN A 292 45.22 -20.47 -16.86
C ASN A 292 45.81 -19.24 -17.57
N LEU A 293 45.04 -18.57 -18.44
CA LEU A 293 45.46 -17.28 -19.02
C LEU A 293 45.62 -16.20 -17.94
N GLY A 294 44.70 -16.15 -16.97
CA GLY A 294 44.78 -15.24 -15.83
C GLY A 294 46.03 -15.47 -14.97
N LYS A 295 46.31 -16.72 -14.60
CA LYS A 295 47.48 -17.09 -13.78
C LYS A 295 48.83 -16.76 -14.42
N LYS A 296 48.92 -16.84 -15.75
CA LYS A 296 50.15 -16.49 -16.48
C LYS A 296 50.39 -14.98 -16.53
N ARG A 297 49.35 -14.16 -16.42
CA ARG A 297 49.45 -12.70 -16.43
C ARG A 297 49.82 -12.15 -15.05
N ASP A 298 49.22 -12.67 -13.96
CA ASP A 298 49.60 -12.30 -12.59
C ASP A 298 51.08 -12.59 -12.28
N ASN A 299 51.60 -13.72 -12.78
CA ASN A 299 53.02 -14.06 -12.62
C ASN A 299 54.00 -13.22 -13.46
N ARG A 300 53.51 -12.42 -14.43
CA ARG A 300 54.34 -11.47 -15.19
C ARG A 300 54.38 -10.10 -14.52
N SER A 301 53.29 -9.64 -13.90
CA SER A 301 53.27 -8.37 -13.17
C SER A 301 54.16 -8.39 -11.92
N ASP A 302 54.31 -9.53 -11.25
CA ASP A 302 55.16 -9.65 -10.05
C ASP A 302 56.67 -9.76 -10.35
N LYS A 303 57.06 -9.87 -11.63
CA LYS A 303 58.49 -9.95 -12.05
C LYS A 303 59.03 -8.65 -12.66
N GLU A 304 58.18 -7.64 -12.82
CA GLU A 304 58.55 -6.33 -13.36
C GLU A 304 58.48 -5.19 -12.32
N ALA A 305 58.40 -5.53 -11.03
CA ALA A 305 58.57 -4.62 -9.89
C ALA A 305 59.90 -4.90 -9.17
#